data_AF-A0A1V2RPJ6-F1
#
_entry.id   AF-A0A1V2RPJ6-F1
#
_cell.length_a   1.000
_cell.length_b   1.000
_cell.length_c   1.000
_cell.angle_alpha   90.00
_cell.angle_beta   90.00
_cell.angle_gamma   90.00
#
_symmetry.space_group_name_H-M   'P 1'
#
loop_
_entity.id
_entity.type
_entity.pdbx_description
1 polymer ?
#
loop_
_entity_poly.entity_id
_entity_poly.type
_entity_poly.pdbx_seq_one_letter_code
_entity_poly.pdbx_strand_id
1 'polypeptide(L)'
;MHDWCDAEAWDRFLYERYGEHRRSMLRTLDTWISAAADQCAGRGIPLVFGEGWIGCTPLSGNFEEGPVGAEVCREAVRLSARAGAWGTIVCSNAAPHHPMWNDIALQRECNGTFSGTETSPERS
;
A
#
# COMPACT_ATOMS: atom_id res chain seq x y z
N MET A 1 -19.90 -5.27 -0.51
CA MET A 1 -20.25 -4.82 -1.88
C MET A 1 -20.14 -3.31 -1.81
N HIS A 2 -19.27 -2.67 -2.58
CA HIS A 2 -19.12 -1.19 -2.64
C HIS A 2 -19.00 -0.71 -4.11
N ASP A 3 -19.25 -1.59 -5.08
CA ASP A 3 -18.99 -1.40 -6.53
C ASP A 3 -20.06 -0.61 -7.28
N TRP A 4 -20.84 0.21 -6.59
CA TRP A 4 -21.96 0.95 -7.18
C TRP A 4 -21.61 2.40 -7.56
N CYS A 5 -20.39 2.84 -7.30
CA CYS A 5 -19.95 4.20 -7.64
C CYS A 5 -19.52 4.29 -9.12
N ASP A 6 -19.82 5.42 -9.75
CA ASP A 6 -19.29 5.77 -11.07
C ASP A 6 -17.76 5.88 -11.00
N ALA A 7 -17.07 4.94 -11.65
CA ALA A 7 -15.61 4.84 -11.63
C ALA A 7 -14.91 6.06 -12.22
N GLU A 8 -15.45 6.65 -13.28
CA GLU A 8 -14.85 7.83 -13.90
C GLU A 8 -15.02 9.06 -13.00
N ALA A 9 -16.21 9.23 -12.42
CA ALA A 9 -16.45 10.32 -11.47
C ALA A 9 -15.59 10.18 -10.21
N TRP A 10 -15.43 8.97 -9.70
CA TRP A 10 -14.57 8.64 -8.56
C TRP A 10 -13.10 8.97 -8.85
N ASP A 11 -12.56 8.43 -9.94
CA ASP A 11 -11.17 8.64 -10.33
C ASP A 11 -10.88 10.12 -10.55
N ARG A 12 -11.73 10.82 -11.28
CA ARG A 12 -11.59 12.27 -11.50
C ARG A 12 -11.56 13.02 -10.17
N PHE A 13 -12.49 12.73 -9.27
CA PHE A 13 -12.55 13.39 -7.96
C PHE A 13 -11.26 13.19 -7.16
N LEU A 14 -10.72 11.97 -7.15
CA LEU A 14 -9.50 11.64 -6.43
C LEU A 14 -8.25 12.23 -7.10
N TYR A 15 -8.11 12.12 -8.43
CA TYR A 15 -6.98 12.70 -9.15
C TYR A 15 -6.89 14.22 -8.97
N GLU A 16 -8.02 14.93 -8.98
CA GLU A 16 -8.07 16.38 -8.75
C GLU A 16 -7.56 16.79 -7.37
N ARG A 17 -7.80 15.97 -6.33
CA ARG A 17 -7.52 16.32 -4.93
C ARG A 17 -6.26 15.68 -4.37
N TYR A 18 -5.83 14.56 -4.94
CA TYR A 18 -4.72 13.78 -4.42
C TYR A 18 -3.44 14.59 -4.32
N GLY A 19 -3.16 15.47 -5.28
CA GLY A 19 -1.97 16.32 -5.25
C GLY A 19 -1.83 17.13 -3.96
N GLU A 20 -2.92 17.70 -3.47
CA GLU A 20 -2.96 18.51 -2.25
C GLU A 20 -2.76 17.65 -0.99
N HIS A 21 -3.25 16.43 -1.01
CA HIS A 21 -3.28 15.53 0.15
C HIS A 21 -2.15 14.49 0.17
N ARG A 22 -1.43 14.27 -0.93
CA ARG A 22 -0.42 13.21 -1.07
C ARG A 22 0.58 13.20 0.08
N ARG A 23 1.15 14.36 0.41
CA ARG A 23 2.15 14.47 1.48
C ARG A 23 1.55 14.20 2.85
N SER A 24 0.33 14.67 3.12
CA SER A 24 -0.34 14.36 4.38
C SER A 24 -0.70 12.89 4.48
N MET A 25 -1.17 12.27 3.40
CA MET A 25 -1.47 10.82 3.38
C MET A 25 -0.23 9.98 3.68
N LEU A 26 0.90 10.27 3.03
CA LEU A 26 2.15 9.54 3.29
C LEU A 26 2.68 9.74 4.72
N ARG A 27 2.58 10.97 5.27
CA ARG A 27 2.94 11.21 6.68
C ARG A 27 2.02 10.47 7.64
N THR A 28 0.72 10.44 7.34
CA THR A 28 -0.26 9.71 8.14
C THR A 28 0.09 8.22 8.13
N LEU A 29 0.37 7.65 6.96
CA LEU A 29 0.79 6.25 6.81
C LEU A 29 2.03 5.94 7.67
N ASP A 30 3.09 6.74 7.56
CA ASP A 30 4.30 6.62 8.38
C ASP A 30 3.99 6.68 9.89
N THR A 31 3.22 7.70 10.31
CA THR A 31 2.84 7.90 11.71
C THR A 31 2.12 6.68 12.30
N TRP A 32 1.17 6.10 11.58
CA TRP A 32 0.41 4.95 12.05
C TRP A 32 1.24 3.66 12.10
N ILE A 33 2.12 3.45 11.11
CA ILE A 33 3.04 2.31 11.11
C ILE A 33 4.00 2.41 12.30
N SER A 34 4.61 3.59 12.53
CA SER A 34 5.49 3.81 13.68
C SER A 34 4.76 3.60 15.01
N ALA A 35 3.55 4.15 15.16
CA ALA A 35 2.77 3.98 16.39
C ALA A 35 2.44 2.50 16.67
N ALA A 36 2.12 1.72 15.63
CA ALA A 36 1.91 0.28 15.78
C ALA A 36 3.20 -0.46 16.19
N ALA A 37 4.33 -0.09 15.58
CA ALA A 37 5.63 -0.65 15.91
C ALA A 37 6.04 -0.36 17.36
N ASP A 38 5.91 0.89 17.82
CA ASP A 38 6.20 1.29 19.20
C ASP A 38 5.34 0.53 20.21
N GLN A 39 4.05 0.36 19.90
CA GLN A 39 3.12 -0.38 20.75
C GLN A 39 3.50 -1.87 20.86
N CYS A 40 3.86 -2.50 19.74
CA CYS A 40 4.30 -3.88 19.70
C CYS A 40 5.65 -4.08 20.41
N ALA A 41 6.60 -3.18 20.18
CA ALA A 41 7.91 -3.19 20.83
C ALA A 41 7.79 -3.02 22.35
N GLY A 42 6.97 -2.06 22.81
CA GLY A 42 6.72 -1.84 24.25
C GLY A 42 6.05 -3.03 24.94
N ARG A 43 5.39 -3.91 24.19
CA ARG A 43 4.75 -5.14 24.68
C ARG A 43 5.56 -6.41 24.43
N GLY A 44 6.65 -6.32 23.67
CA GLY A 44 7.45 -7.48 23.27
C GLY A 44 6.70 -8.48 22.38
N ILE A 45 5.77 -8.00 21.54
CA ILE A 45 4.97 -8.84 20.63
C ILE A 45 5.31 -8.54 19.16
N PRO A 46 5.18 -9.53 18.25
CA PRO A 46 5.42 -9.31 16.83
C PRO A 46 4.34 -8.43 16.20
N LEU A 47 4.76 -7.59 15.24
CA LEU A 47 3.88 -6.77 14.41
C LEU A 47 3.67 -7.45 13.04
N VAL A 48 2.42 -7.66 12.64
CA VAL A 48 2.06 -8.12 11.29
C VAL A 48 0.90 -7.28 10.77
N PHE A 49 1.05 -6.69 9.58
CA PHE A 49 -0.04 -6.01 8.88
C PHE A 49 -0.78 -7.02 8.00
N GLY A 50 -1.87 -7.56 8.53
CA GLY A 50 -2.66 -8.61 7.89
C GLY A 50 -3.64 -8.13 6.82
N GLU A 51 -3.94 -6.83 6.80
CA GLU A 51 -4.62 -6.17 5.67
C GLU A 51 -3.59 -5.35 4.90
N GLY A 52 -3.73 -5.29 3.57
CA GLY A 52 -2.87 -4.44 2.74
C GLY A 52 -3.35 -2.98 2.70
N TRP A 53 -2.83 -2.20 1.76
CA TRP A 53 -2.89 -0.73 1.85
C TRP A 53 -3.90 -0.06 0.91
N ILE A 54 -4.14 -0.65 -0.26
CA ILE A 54 -5.00 -0.10 -1.32
C ILE A 54 -5.79 -1.25 -1.96
N GLY A 55 -7.04 -0.99 -2.37
CA GLY A 55 -7.81 -1.90 -3.22
C GLY A 55 -9.28 -1.98 -2.85
N CYS A 56 -9.91 -0.83 -2.59
CA CYS A 56 -11.36 -0.76 -2.50
C CYS A 56 -11.93 0.22 -3.55
N THR A 57 -13.02 -0.27 -4.15
CA THR A 57 -14.02 0.32 -5.05
C THR A 57 -13.88 1.74 -5.61
N PRO A 58 -14.30 1.93 -6.87
CA PRO A 58 -15.04 0.97 -7.71
C PRO A 58 -14.13 0.00 -8.45
N LEU A 59 -14.61 -1.23 -8.72
CA LEU A 59 -13.90 -2.31 -9.44
C LEU A 59 -13.23 -1.85 -10.75
N SER A 60 -13.82 -0.87 -11.44
CA SER A 60 -13.29 -0.32 -12.70
C SER A 60 -12.61 1.04 -12.53
N GLY A 61 -12.33 1.46 -11.29
CA GLY A 61 -11.55 2.65 -10.97
C GLY A 61 -10.05 2.36 -11.08
N ASN A 62 -9.30 3.36 -11.54
CA ASN A 62 -7.86 3.26 -11.80
C ASN A 62 -7.02 4.09 -10.82
N PHE A 63 -7.63 4.94 -9.99
CA PHE A 63 -6.87 5.70 -8.99
C PHE A 63 -6.16 4.76 -8.00
N GLU A 64 -6.91 3.87 -7.37
CA GLU A 64 -6.39 2.89 -6.41
C GLU A 64 -5.70 1.71 -7.10
N GLU A 65 -6.28 1.16 -8.16
CA GLU A 65 -5.73 -0.05 -8.80
C GLU A 65 -4.61 0.26 -9.81
N GLY A 66 -4.40 1.52 -10.15
CA GLY A 66 -3.37 1.97 -11.08
C GLY A 66 -2.09 2.47 -10.40
N PRO A 67 -1.27 3.28 -11.11
CA PRO A 67 0.06 3.68 -10.66
C PRO A 67 0.10 4.45 -9.33
N VAL A 68 -0.96 5.19 -8.99
CA VAL A 68 -1.01 5.96 -7.74
C VAL A 68 -1.11 5.03 -6.54
N GLY A 69 -2.06 4.10 -6.53
CA GLY A 69 -2.19 3.12 -5.46
C GLY A 69 -1.00 2.16 -5.40
N ALA A 70 -0.44 1.75 -6.55
CA ALA A 70 0.80 0.98 -6.58
C ALA A 70 1.95 1.67 -5.82
N GLU A 71 2.11 2.98 -5.95
CA GLU A 71 3.13 3.73 -5.21
C GLU A 71 2.84 3.79 -3.70
N VAL A 72 1.57 3.88 -3.31
CA VAL A 72 1.18 3.79 -1.89
C VAL A 72 1.55 2.41 -1.33
N CYS A 73 1.27 1.33 -2.06
CA CYS A 73 1.66 -0.02 -1.65
C CYS A 73 3.18 -0.14 -1.49
N ARG A 74 3.98 0.37 -2.44
CA ARG A 74 5.43 0.38 -2.34
C ARG A 74 5.92 1.09 -1.09
N GLU A 75 5.43 2.30 -0.83
CA GLU A 75 5.88 3.07 0.33
C GLU A 75 5.47 2.42 1.64
N ALA A 76 4.26 1.88 1.72
CA ALA A 76 3.79 1.19 2.91
C ALA A 76 4.59 -0.08 3.21
N VAL A 77 4.99 -0.83 2.18
CA VAL A 77 5.86 -1.99 2.32
C VAL A 77 7.27 -1.58 2.78
N ARG A 78 7.85 -0.52 2.20
CA ARG A 78 9.14 0.02 2.67
C ARG A 78 9.07 0.47 4.13
N LEU A 79 8.00 1.15 4.52
CA LEU A 79 7.74 1.58 5.89
C LEU A 79 7.61 0.38 6.84
N SER A 80 6.85 -0.65 6.44
CA SER A 80 6.68 -1.88 7.22
C SER A 80 8.00 -2.61 7.46
N ALA A 81 8.84 -2.70 6.43
CA ALA A 81 10.19 -3.28 6.54
C ALA A 81 11.07 -2.45 7.50
N ARG A 82 11.08 -1.11 7.34
CA ARG A 82 11.82 -0.20 8.23
C ARG A 82 11.36 -0.30 9.69
N ALA A 83 10.07 -0.50 9.92
CA ALA A 83 9.47 -0.64 11.24
C ALA A 83 9.75 -2.00 11.91
N GLY A 84 10.38 -2.95 11.21
CA GLY A 84 10.68 -4.28 11.74
C GLY A 84 9.44 -5.16 11.87
N ALA A 85 8.40 -4.92 11.07
CA ALA A 85 7.24 -5.81 10.99
C ALA A 85 7.69 -7.22 10.55
N TRP A 86 7.04 -8.25 11.07
CA TRP A 86 7.26 -9.65 10.67
C TRP A 86 6.55 -9.99 9.36
N GLY A 87 5.55 -9.21 8.96
CA GLY A 87 4.84 -9.39 7.69
C GLY A 87 3.97 -8.19 7.35
N THR A 88 3.73 -8.02 6.05
CA THR A 88 2.75 -7.07 5.49
C THR A 88 2.15 -7.66 4.23
N ILE A 89 0.88 -7.36 3.95
CA ILE A 89 0.26 -7.63 2.65
C ILE A 89 0.42 -6.41 1.74
N VAL A 90 0.56 -6.62 0.43
CA VAL A 90 0.76 -5.55 -0.55
C VAL A 90 -0.52 -4.75 -0.79
N CYS A 91 -1.61 -5.42 -1.16
CA CYS A 91 -2.89 -4.78 -1.48
C CYS A 91 -3.98 -5.22 -0.48
N SER A 92 -4.95 -4.36 -0.22
CA SER A 92 -6.18 -4.71 0.50
C SER A 92 -7.25 -5.09 -0.51
N ASN A 93 -8.04 -6.13 -0.24
CA ASN A 93 -9.25 -6.47 -1.02
C ASN A 93 -9.11 -6.66 -2.56
N ALA A 94 -7.89 -6.65 -3.12
CA ALA A 94 -7.62 -6.99 -4.51
C ALA A 94 -7.72 -8.51 -4.73
N ALA A 95 -8.93 -9.06 -4.77
CA ALA A 95 -9.18 -10.48 -5.03
C ALA A 95 -8.97 -10.83 -6.53
N PRO A 96 -8.98 -12.12 -6.96
CA PRO A 96 -8.68 -12.52 -8.35
C PRO A 96 -9.48 -11.84 -9.47
N HIS A 97 -10.64 -11.25 -9.17
CA HIS A 97 -11.46 -10.53 -10.13
C HIS A 97 -11.12 -9.03 -10.24
N HIS A 98 -10.24 -8.50 -9.38
CA HIS A 98 -9.74 -7.14 -9.43
C HIS A 98 -8.52 -7.03 -10.36
N PRO A 99 -8.43 -6.02 -11.24
CA PRO A 99 -7.25 -5.74 -12.04
C PRO A 99 -5.93 -5.76 -11.25
N MET A 100 -5.89 -5.14 -10.07
CA MET A 100 -4.68 -5.05 -9.23
C MET A 100 -4.14 -6.41 -8.78
N TRP A 101 -4.97 -7.46 -8.69
CA TRP A 101 -4.49 -8.82 -8.39
C TRP A 101 -3.53 -9.36 -9.46
N ASN A 102 -3.72 -8.93 -10.71
CA ASN A 102 -2.91 -9.38 -11.83
C ASN A 102 -1.62 -8.54 -12.02
N ASP A 103 -1.37 -7.53 -11.17
CA ASP A 103 -0.09 -6.82 -11.16
C ASP A 103 0.98 -7.65 -10.42
N ILE A 104 1.42 -8.73 -11.09
CA ILE A 104 2.44 -9.65 -10.59
C ILE A 104 3.78 -8.92 -10.38
N ALA A 105 4.06 -7.88 -11.17
CA ALA A 105 5.29 -7.12 -11.05
C ALA A 105 5.33 -6.36 -9.72
N LEU A 106 4.26 -5.62 -9.39
CA LEU A 106 4.12 -4.94 -8.11
C LEU A 106 4.22 -5.91 -6.92
N GLN A 107 3.54 -7.05 -7.00
CA GLN A 107 3.56 -8.08 -5.95
C GLN A 107 4.99 -8.60 -5.72
N ARG A 108 5.73 -8.91 -6.78
CA ARG A 108 7.12 -9.40 -6.69
C ARG A 108 8.07 -8.33 -6.16
N GLU A 109 7.97 -7.11 -6.67
CA GLU A 109 8.77 -5.96 -6.22
C GLU A 109 8.57 -5.73 -4.72
N CYS A 110 7.32 -5.62 -4.27
CA CYS A 110 7.02 -5.38 -2.85
C CYS A 110 7.51 -6.53 -1.96
N ASN A 111 7.31 -7.79 -2.36
CA ASN A 111 7.84 -8.92 -1.62
C ASN A 111 9.37 -8.91 -1.55
N GLY A 112 10.05 -8.55 -2.65
CA GLY A 112 11.50 -8.44 -2.71
C GLY A 112 12.04 -7.33 -1.82
N THR A 113 11.40 -6.17 -1.86
CA THR A 113 11.68 -5.03 -0.97
C THR A 113 11.49 -5.40 0.50
N PHE A 114 10.40 -6.09 0.87
CA PHE A 114 10.12 -6.46 2.26
C PHE A 114 11.10 -7.51 2.81
N SER A 115 11.36 -8.55 2.02
CA SER A 115 12.24 -9.65 2.41
C SER A 115 13.73 -9.32 2.33
N GLY A 116 14.09 -8.16 1.77
CA GLY A 116 15.47 -7.74 1.55
C GLY A 116 16.19 -8.52 0.45
N THR A 117 15.46 -9.23 -0.42
CA THR A 117 16.04 -9.98 -1.54
C THR A 117 16.28 -9.10 -2.78
N GLU A 118 15.73 -7.89 -2.83
CA GLU A 118 16.15 -6.87 -3.79
C GLU A 118 17.38 -6.12 -3.25
N THR A 119 18.54 -6.39 -3.82
CA THR A 119 19.74 -5.57 -3.62
C THR A 119 19.53 -4.20 -4.25
N SER A 120 19.66 -3.14 -3.44
CA SER A 120 19.77 -1.76 -3.92
C SER A 120 20.81 -1.72 -5.04
N PRO A 121 20.52 -1.15 -6.23
CA PRO A 121 21.58 -0.86 -7.17
C PRO A 121 22.59 0.04 -6.45
N GLU A 122 23.84 -0.40 -6.44
CA GLU A 122 24.94 0.30 -5.80
C GLU A 122 24.97 1.75 -6.28
N ARG A 123 24.98 2.68 -5.33
CA ARG A 123 25.33 4.08 -5.60
C ARG A 123 26.77 4.09 -6.13
N SER A 124 26.93 4.26 -7.44
CA SER A 124 28.19 4.66 -8.08
C SER A 124 28.30 6.19 -8.08
#